data_AF-A0A7C4ADB8-F1
#
_entry.id   AF-A0A7C4ADB8-F1
#
_cell.length_a   1.000
_cell.length_b   1.000
_cell.length_c   1.000
_cell.angle_alpha   90.00
_cell.angle_beta   90.00
_cell.angle_gamma   90.00
#
_symmetry.space_group_name_H-M   'P 1'
#
loop_
_entity.id
_entity.type
_entity.pdbx_description
1 polymer ?
#
loop_
_entity_poly.entity_id
_entity_poly.type
_entity_poly.pdbx_seq_one_letter_code
_entity_poly.pdbx_strand_id
1 'polypeptide(L)'
;MAAAWIGAPTGGWLEDMGVACITPKPLCALTERDYGMRRRERIAYAHPLIAEFARHFGQPQLRIEVDPETRTIASVEVVRDTVCGCARYVAERLVGVSVDEAEYQAGMLHHHYPCLASMGKDPDFGDTLMHISGNLMKDNVAEQVKPYRHVQYFVPASRSE
;
A
#
# COMPACT_ATOMS: atom_id res chain seq x y z
N MET A 1 4.12 21.69 19.98
CA MET A 1 5.37 21.77 19.19
C MET A 1 4.96 21.68 17.74
N ALA A 2 5.11 22.80 17.02
CA ALA A 2 4.58 23.02 15.69
C ALA A 2 5.35 22.19 14.64
N ALA A 3 4.63 21.36 13.88
CA ALA A 3 5.15 20.77 12.67
C ALA A 3 4.94 21.76 11.51
N ALA A 4 6.01 22.10 10.82
CA ALA A 4 6.01 22.99 9.66
C ALA A 4 5.22 22.37 8.50
N TRP A 5 4.21 23.07 7.98
CA TRP A 5 3.44 22.65 6.81
C TRP A 5 3.61 23.66 5.67
N ILE A 6 4.41 23.25 4.66
CA ILE A 6 4.45 23.91 3.37
C ILE A 6 3.49 23.12 2.44
N GLY A 7 2.24 23.58 2.29
CA GLY A 7 1.46 23.26 1.07
C GLY A 7 0.05 22.67 1.16
N ALA A 8 -0.75 22.88 2.22
CA ALA A 8 -2.20 22.60 2.15
C ALA A 8 -3.03 23.72 2.82
N PRO A 9 -3.98 24.37 2.11
CA PRO A 9 -4.79 25.48 2.66
C PRO A 9 -5.68 25.10 3.84
N THR A 10 -5.98 23.81 4.03
CA THR A 10 -6.99 23.36 5.00
C THR A 10 -6.44 23.00 6.38
N GLY A 11 -5.12 22.83 6.54
CA GLY A 11 -4.54 22.43 7.82
C GLY A 11 -4.62 23.52 8.90
N GLY A 12 -4.30 24.77 8.53
CA GLY A 12 -4.19 25.88 9.49
C GLY A 12 -5.50 26.20 10.21
N TRP A 13 -6.61 26.34 9.49
CA TRP A 13 -7.89 26.70 10.11
C TRP A 13 -8.50 25.55 10.95
N LEU A 14 -8.23 24.29 10.57
CA LEU A 14 -8.65 23.14 11.39
C LEU A 14 -7.85 23.07 12.69
N GLU A 15 -6.55 23.37 12.63
CA GLU A 15 -5.71 23.47 13.82
C GLU A 15 -6.15 24.63 14.73
N ASP A 16 -6.52 25.77 14.17
CA ASP A 16 -7.09 26.91 14.91
C ASP A 16 -8.39 26.52 15.65
N MET A 17 -9.12 25.53 15.12
CA MET A 17 -10.31 24.95 15.76
C MET A 17 -10.00 23.78 16.71
N GLY A 18 -8.72 23.42 16.89
CA GLY A 18 -8.30 22.27 17.69
C GLY A 18 -8.62 20.91 17.06
N VAL A 19 -8.83 20.86 15.74
CA VAL A 19 -9.16 19.64 15.00
C VAL A 19 -7.89 19.07 14.36
N ALA A 20 -7.50 17.87 14.79
CA ALA A 20 -6.39 17.14 14.17
C ALA A 20 -6.74 16.72 12.74
N CYS A 21 -5.86 17.02 11.80
CA CYS A 21 -6.02 16.70 10.39
C CYS A 21 -4.72 16.12 9.82
N ILE A 22 -4.82 15.03 9.08
CA ILE A 22 -3.72 14.46 8.30
C ILE A 22 -4.17 14.21 6.87
N THR A 23 -3.28 14.39 5.91
CA THR A 23 -3.60 14.30 4.48
C THR A 23 -2.63 13.34 3.76
N PRO A 24 -2.70 12.03 4.05
CA PRO A 24 -1.90 11.01 3.39
C PRO A 24 -2.14 10.95 1.88
N LYS A 25 -1.07 10.73 1.11
CA LYS A 25 -1.12 10.58 -0.35
C LYS A 25 -0.49 9.24 -0.78
N PRO A 26 -1.30 8.24 -1.19
CA PRO A 26 -2.76 8.11 -1.01
C PRO A 26 -3.14 7.85 0.46
N LEU A 27 -4.44 7.77 0.78
CA LEU A 27 -4.92 7.36 2.11
C LEU A 27 -4.39 5.98 2.55
N CYS A 28 -4.15 5.09 1.58
CA CYS A 28 -3.47 3.81 1.82
C CYS A 28 -2.00 3.96 2.25
N ALA A 29 -1.43 5.16 2.35
CA ALA A 29 -0.08 5.35 2.90
C ALA A 29 -0.07 5.59 4.41
N LEU A 30 -1.25 5.64 5.06
CA LEU A 30 -1.41 5.89 6.49
C LEU A 30 -1.07 4.66 7.34
N THR A 31 -0.23 4.87 8.36
CA THR A 31 0.03 3.92 9.46
C THR A 31 -0.34 4.56 10.79
N GLU A 32 -0.25 3.80 11.89
CA GLU A 32 -0.47 4.30 13.25
C GLU A 32 0.49 5.41 13.69
N ARG A 33 1.62 5.58 12.97
CA ARG A 33 2.73 6.45 13.39
C ARG A 33 3.06 7.53 12.38
N ASP A 34 2.81 7.27 11.11
CA ASP A 34 3.23 8.15 10.02
C ASP A 34 2.36 7.97 8.78
N TYR A 35 2.56 8.85 7.81
CA TYR A 35 1.98 8.68 6.48
C TYR A 35 2.89 9.20 5.38
N GLY A 36 2.74 8.64 4.18
CA GLY A 36 3.39 9.13 2.97
C GLY A 36 2.75 10.40 2.44
N MET A 37 3.56 11.39 2.07
CA MET A 37 3.09 12.64 1.44
C MET A 37 3.68 12.84 0.04
N ARG A 38 4.96 12.48 -0.14
CA ARG A 38 5.65 12.47 -1.43
C ARG A 38 6.49 11.22 -1.59
N ARG A 39 7.08 11.04 -2.77
CA ARG A 39 8.03 9.96 -3.00
C ARG A 39 9.18 10.00 -1.97
N ARG A 40 9.32 8.92 -1.18
CA ARG A 40 10.32 8.75 -0.11
C ARG A 40 10.18 9.72 1.08
N GLU A 41 9.08 10.45 1.19
CA GLU A 41 8.79 11.34 2.32
C GLU A 41 7.67 10.74 3.18
N ARG A 42 7.96 10.52 4.47
CA ARG A 42 6.96 10.14 5.47
C ARG A 42 6.95 11.16 6.61
N ILE A 43 5.76 11.51 7.07
CA ILE A 43 5.55 12.48 8.13
C ILE A 43 5.03 11.75 9.36
N ALA A 44 5.76 11.82 10.47
CA ALA A 44 5.34 11.24 11.74
C ALA A 44 4.26 12.11 12.39
N TYR A 45 3.33 11.47 13.09
CA TYR A 45 2.31 12.14 13.89
C TYR A 45 2.07 11.36 15.19
N ALA A 46 1.43 12.02 16.16
CA ALA A 46 1.01 11.39 17.40
C ALA A 46 -0.40 11.87 17.74
N HIS A 47 -1.41 11.08 17.38
CA HIS A 47 -2.80 11.39 17.70
C HIS A 47 -3.60 10.10 17.92
N PRO A 48 -4.14 9.86 19.13
CA PRO A 48 -4.67 8.55 19.53
C PRO A 48 -5.85 8.09 18.66
N LEU A 49 -6.75 8.99 18.28
CA LEU A 49 -7.91 8.62 17.45
C LEU A 49 -7.53 8.30 16.01
N ILE A 50 -6.51 8.99 15.47
CA ILE A 50 -6.04 8.74 14.11
C ILE A 50 -5.25 7.43 14.08
N ALA A 51 -4.44 7.18 15.12
CA ALA A 51 -3.73 5.92 15.28
C ALA A 51 -4.71 4.74 15.42
N GLU A 52 -5.78 4.87 16.21
CA GLU A 52 -6.79 3.83 16.37
C GLU A 52 -7.54 3.54 15.05
N PHE A 53 -7.86 4.59 14.27
CA PHE A 53 -8.36 4.41 12.91
C PHE A 53 -7.34 3.67 12.04
N ALA A 54 -6.08 4.10 12.09
CA ALA A 54 -4.97 3.55 11.32
C ALA A 54 -4.54 2.13 11.73
N ARG A 55 -5.02 1.65 12.87
CA ARG A 55 -4.91 0.24 13.28
C ARG A 55 -5.82 -0.66 12.44
N HIS A 56 -6.96 -0.14 11.99
CA HIS A 56 -7.96 -0.89 11.22
C HIS A 56 -7.90 -0.60 9.72
N PHE A 57 -7.60 0.64 9.34
CA PHE A 57 -7.65 1.09 7.96
C PHE A 57 -6.46 1.96 7.57
N GLY A 58 -5.88 1.74 6.40
CA GLY A 58 -4.77 2.56 5.92
C GLY A 58 -3.89 1.76 4.97
N GLN A 59 -2.59 1.69 5.29
CA GLN A 59 -1.64 0.89 4.53
C GLN A 59 -1.94 -0.60 4.69
N PRO A 60 -2.30 -1.32 3.62
CA PRO A 60 -2.76 -2.69 3.74
C PRO A 60 -1.69 -3.56 4.40
N GLN A 61 -2.13 -4.45 5.29
CA GLN A 61 -1.29 -5.47 5.89
C GLN A 61 -2.00 -6.81 5.80
N LEU A 62 -1.50 -7.67 4.93
CA LEU A 62 -1.93 -9.05 4.80
C LEU A 62 -0.96 -9.96 5.55
N ARG A 63 -1.45 -11.09 6.04
CA ARG A 63 -0.64 -12.23 6.50
C ARG A 63 -0.94 -13.40 5.57
N ILE A 64 0.05 -13.84 4.82
CA ILE A 64 -0.06 -14.85 3.77
C ILE A 64 0.58 -16.15 4.26
N GLU A 65 -0.17 -17.25 4.17
CA GLU A 65 0.37 -18.59 4.34
C GLU A 65 0.55 -19.23 2.96
N VAL A 66 1.70 -19.86 2.74
CA VAL A 66 2.06 -20.52 1.48
C VAL A 66 2.17 -22.02 1.72
N ASP A 67 1.56 -22.80 0.84
CA ASP A 67 1.83 -24.24 0.74
C ASP A 67 3.20 -24.44 0.06
N PRO A 68 4.20 -24.99 0.76
CA PRO A 68 5.54 -25.15 0.23
C PRO A 68 5.65 -26.25 -0.85
N GLU A 69 4.74 -27.22 -0.87
CA GLU A 69 4.75 -28.32 -1.85
C GLU A 69 4.19 -27.86 -3.18
N THR A 70 3.02 -27.21 -3.15
CA THR A 70 2.34 -26.72 -4.36
C THR A 70 2.81 -25.33 -4.80
N ARG A 71 3.49 -24.58 -3.91
CA ARG A 71 3.91 -23.19 -4.12
C ARG A 71 2.74 -22.26 -4.45
N THR A 72 1.61 -22.48 -3.78
CA THR A 72 0.41 -21.65 -3.88
C THR A 72 0.07 -21.00 -2.54
N ILE A 73 -0.68 -19.91 -2.58
CA ILE A 73 -1.18 -19.25 -1.37
C ILE A 73 -2.30 -20.11 -0.76
N ALA A 74 -2.07 -20.61 0.45
CA ALA A 74 -3.01 -21.43 1.20
C ALA A 74 -4.07 -20.59 1.92
N SER A 75 -3.68 -19.45 2.50
CA SER A 75 -4.59 -18.55 3.21
C SER A 75 -4.08 -17.10 3.18
N VAL A 76 -5.00 -16.14 3.32
CA VAL A 76 -4.68 -14.71 3.45
C VAL A 76 -5.56 -14.09 4.53
N GLU A 77 -4.95 -13.63 5.62
CA GLU A 77 -5.61 -12.86 6.67
C GLU A 77 -5.41 -11.36 6.45
N VAL A 78 -6.48 -10.57 6.57
CA VAL A 78 -6.41 -9.11 6.51
C VAL A 78 -6.19 -8.56 7.92
N VAL A 79 -4.93 -8.25 8.25
CA VAL A 79 -4.56 -7.63 9.54
C VAL A 79 -4.99 -6.16 9.57
N ARG A 80 -4.79 -5.46 8.46
CA ARG A 80 -5.26 -4.07 8.26
C ARG A 80 -5.77 -3.90 6.84
N ASP A 81 -6.98 -3.36 6.71
CA ASP A 81 -7.64 -3.18 5.42
C ASP A 81 -7.31 -1.79 4.82
N THR A 82 -7.64 -1.59 3.55
CA THR A 82 -7.74 -0.24 3.00
C THR A 82 -9.13 0.32 3.31
N VAL A 83 -9.23 1.65 3.40
CA VAL A 83 -10.51 2.34 3.67
C VAL A 83 -11.58 2.01 2.62
N CYS A 84 -11.18 1.77 1.38
CA CYS A 84 -12.10 1.39 0.31
C CYS A 84 -12.49 -0.10 0.33
N GLY A 85 -11.87 -0.97 1.13
CA GLY A 85 -12.11 -2.42 1.17
C GLY A 85 -11.33 -3.24 0.15
N CYS A 86 -10.39 -2.62 -0.57
CA CYS A 86 -9.58 -3.28 -1.60
C CYS A 86 -8.69 -4.39 -1.03
N ALA A 87 -8.14 -4.24 0.19
CA ALA A 87 -7.27 -5.28 0.74
C ALA A 87 -8.03 -6.58 0.99
N ARG A 88 -9.25 -6.50 1.52
CA ARG A 88 -10.13 -7.66 1.65
C ARG A 88 -10.47 -8.30 0.30
N TYR A 89 -10.83 -7.49 -0.69
CA TYR A 89 -11.12 -7.97 -2.05
C TYR A 89 -9.93 -8.73 -2.67
N VAL A 90 -8.72 -8.19 -2.52
CA VAL A 90 -7.49 -8.80 -3.01
C VAL A 90 -7.20 -10.09 -2.24
N ALA A 91 -7.28 -10.06 -0.90
CA ALA A 91 -6.97 -11.21 -0.04
C ALA A 91 -7.81 -12.45 -0.39
N GLU A 92 -9.13 -12.27 -0.57
CA GLU A 92 -10.04 -13.36 -0.95
C GLU A 92 -9.65 -14.05 -2.28
N ARG A 93 -9.05 -13.30 -3.20
CA ARG A 93 -8.75 -13.74 -4.57
C ARG A 93 -7.30 -14.17 -4.77
N LEU A 94 -6.45 -13.96 -3.79
CA LEU A 94 -5.09 -14.46 -3.79
C LEU A 94 -5.01 -15.93 -3.34
N VAL A 95 -6.01 -16.46 -2.63
CA VAL A 95 -6.03 -17.88 -2.24
C VAL A 95 -6.02 -18.77 -3.47
N GLY A 96 -5.10 -19.74 -3.51
CA GLY A 96 -4.86 -20.63 -4.65
C GLY A 96 -3.96 -20.06 -5.75
N VAL A 97 -3.56 -18.79 -5.67
CA VAL A 97 -2.65 -18.18 -6.66
C VAL A 97 -1.22 -18.68 -6.43
N SER A 98 -0.51 -18.97 -7.52
CA SER A 98 0.93 -19.30 -7.49
C SER A 98 1.75 -18.15 -6.90
N VAL A 99 2.72 -18.46 -6.05
CA VAL A 99 3.64 -17.46 -5.47
C VAL A 99 4.41 -16.66 -6.53
N ASP A 100 4.65 -17.25 -7.71
CA ASP A 100 5.33 -16.60 -8.82
C ASP A 100 4.45 -15.49 -9.44
N GLU A 101 3.12 -15.67 -9.41
CA GLU A 101 2.14 -14.70 -9.95
C GLU A 101 1.55 -13.76 -8.90
N ALA A 102 1.67 -14.08 -7.61
CA ALA A 102 0.97 -13.41 -6.52
C ALA A 102 1.09 -11.87 -6.53
N GLU A 103 2.31 -11.31 -6.68
CA GLU A 103 2.50 -9.86 -6.76
C GLU A 103 1.78 -9.25 -7.98
N TYR A 104 1.87 -9.90 -9.14
CA TYR A 104 1.22 -9.42 -10.35
C TYR A 104 -0.30 -9.44 -10.19
N GLN A 105 -0.85 -10.55 -9.68
CA GLN A 105 -2.28 -10.68 -9.41
C GLN A 105 -2.75 -9.68 -8.36
N ALA A 106 -1.99 -9.41 -7.31
CA ALA A 106 -2.32 -8.39 -6.32
C ALA A 106 -2.48 -6.99 -6.96
N GLY A 107 -1.57 -6.63 -7.87
CA GLY A 107 -1.68 -5.39 -8.64
C GLY A 107 -2.88 -5.33 -9.58
N MET A 108 -3.17 -6.44 -10.28
CA MET A 108 -4.31 -6.53 -11.20
C MET A 108 -5.65 -6.51 -10.46
N LEU A 109 -5.79 -7.27 -9.38
CA LEU A 109 -6.97 -7.26 -8.52
C LEU A 109 -7.22 -5.86 -7.93
N HIS A 110 -6.16 -5.18 -7.50
CA HIS A 110 -6.26 -3.78 -7.06
C HIS A 110 -6.77 -2.85 -8.18
N HIS A 111 -6.26 -3.01 -9.41
CA HIS A 111 -6.70 -2.23 -10.58
C HIS A 111 -8.18 -2.44 -10.92
N HIS A 112 -8.68 -3.67 -10.77
CA HIS A 112 -10.09 -4.00 -11.05
C HIS A 112 -11.06 -3.59 -9.93
N TYR A 113 -10.56 -3.33 -8.73
CA TYR A 113 -11.38 -2.87 -7.61
C TYR A 113 -11.77 -1.40 -7.78
N PRO A 114 -12.97 -0.95 -7.36
CA PRO A 114 -13.37 0.47 -7.35
C PRO A 114 -12.59 1.27 -6.30
N CYS A 115 -11.29 1.45 -6.53
CA CYS A 115 -10.40 2.21 -5.68
C CYS A 115 -10.77 3.70 -5.68
N LEU A 116 -10.66 4.34 -4.52
CA LEU A 116 -10.96 5.77 -4.35
C LEU A 116 -9.75 6.68 -4.67
N ALA A 117 -8.59 6.09 -4.99
CA ALA A 117 -7.40 6.85 -5.34
C ALA A 117 -7.52 7.45 -6.75
N SER A 118 -6.99 8.66 -6.93
CA SER A 118 -7.06 9.37 -8.21
C SER A 118 -6.26 8.67 -9.32
N MET A 119 -6.85 8.65 -10.52
CA MET A 119 -6.18 8.28 -11.77
C MET A 119 -5.40 9.44 -12.41
N GLY A 120 -5.52 10.65 -11.86
CA GLY A 120 -4.69 11.78 -12.26
C GLY A 120 -3.25 11.58 -11.79
N LYS A 121 -2.28 11.93 -12.62
CA LYS A 121 -0.86 11.93 -12.22
C LYS A 121 -0.65 12.98 -11.14
N ASP A 122 -0.15 12.55 -10.00
CA ASP A 122 0.20 13.43 -8.89
C ASP A 122 1.65 13.92 -9.09
N PRO A 123 1.90 15.25 -9.06
CA PRO A 123 3.23 15.80 -9.29
C PRO A 123 4.26 15.40 -8.23
N ASP A 124 3.84 15.09 -7.00
CA ASP A 124 4.74 14.67 -5.92
C ASP A 124 5.28 13.23 -6.14
N PHE A 125 4.63 12.45 -7.00
CA PHE A 125 4.96 11.04 -7.28
C PHE A 125 5.39 10.80 -8.73
N GLY A 126 4.96 11.62 -9.68
CA GLY A 126 5.16 11.39 -11.11
C GLY A 126 4.32 10.22 -11.68
N ASP A 127 3.34 9.75 -10.90
CA ASP A 127 2.44 8.64 -11.22
C ASP A 127 1.05 8.90 -10.62
N THR A 128 0.08 8.05 -10.91
CA THR A 128 -1.26 8.12 -10.33
C THR A 128 -1.24 7.66 -8.87
N LEU A 129 -2.05 8.28 -8.00
CA LEU A 129 -2.20 7.81 -6.63
C LEU A 129 -2.76 6.39 -6.56
N MET A 130 -3.53 5.96 -7.58
CA MET A 130 -3.98 4.59 -7.73
C MET A 130 -2.81 3.62 -7.94
N HIS A 131 -1.84 3.95 -8.79
CA HIS A 131 -0.63 3.12 -8.91
C HIS A 131 0.18 3.09 -7.63
N ILE A 132 0.29 4.22 -6.92
CA ILE A 132 0.97 4.24 -5.62
C ILE A 132 0.25 3.32 -4.63
N SER A 133 -1.09 3.34 -4.53
CA SER A 133 -1.82 2.42 -3.66
C SER A 133 -1.68 0.96 -4.10
N GLY A 134 -1.65 0.70 -5.42
CA GLY A 134 -1.41 -0.61 -5.98
C GLY A 134 -0.02 -1.15 -5.63
N ASN A 135 1.01 -0.31 -5.68
CA ASN A 135 2.36 -0.68 -5.29
C ASN A 135 2.45 -1.02 -3.79
N LEU A 136 1.75 -0.28 -2.92
CA LEU A 136 1.70 -0.62 -1.48
C LEU A 136 1.09 -2.01 -1.24
N MET A 137 0.09 -2.42 -2.02
CA MET A 137 -0.47 -3.76 -1.98
C MET A 137 0.52 -4.80 -2.49
N LYS A 138 1.12 -4.54 -3.66
CA LYS A 138 2.11 -5.43 -4.29
C LYS A 138 3.31 -5.66 -3.39
N ASP A 139 3.86 -4.62 -2.78
CA ASP A 139 5.01 -4.69 -1.89
C ASP A 139 4.68 -5.56 -0.67
N ASN A 140 3.50 -5.36 -0.06
CA ASN A 140 3.06 -6.18 1.07
C ASN A 140 2.94 -7.67 0.72
N VAL A 141 2.48 -8.02 -0.48
CA VAL A 141 2.41 -9.41 -0.96
C VAL A 141 3.79 -9.94 -1.32
N ALA A 142 4.57 -9.18 -2.10
CA ALA A 142 5.86 -9.58 -2.64
C ALA A 142 6.86 -9.93 -1.54
N GLU A 143 6.92 -9.15 -0.46
CA GLU A 143 7.80 -9.40 0.68
C GLU A 143 7.55 -10.78 1.32
N GLN A 144 6.29 -11.21 1.38
CA GLN A 144 5.88 -12.47 2.02
C GLN A 144 6.10 -13.68 1.12
N VAL A 145 5.88 -13.55 -0.20
CA VAL A 145 6.02 -14.67 -1.14
C VAL A 145 7.43 -14.84 -1.69
N LYS A 146 8.30 -13.83 -1.54
CA LYS A 146 9.69 -13.84 -2.06
C LYS A 146 10.49 -15.10 -1.72
N PRO A 147 10.44 -15.68 -0.50
CA PRO A 147 11.19 -16.89 -0.17
C PRO A 147 10.77 -18.13 -0.97
N TYR A 148 9.56 -18.14 -1.55
CA TYR A 148 8.97 -19.27 -2.25
C TYR A 148 9.02 -19.13 -3.78
N ARG A 149 9.48 -17.97 -4.28
CA ARG A 149 9.52 -17.66 -5.70
C ARG A 149 10.68 -18.34 -6.41
N HIS A 150 10.43 -18.77 -7.64
CA HIS A 150 11.45 -19.28 -8.53
C HIS A 150 11.85 -18.17 -9.50
N VAL A 151 13.03 -17.59 -9.28
CA VAL A 151 13.56 -16.54 -10.15
C VAL A 151 14.36 -17.18 -11.27
N GLN A 152 13.84 -17.12 -12.50
CA GLN A 152 14.62 -17.48 -13.68
C GLN A 152 15.58 -16.35 -14.04
N TYR A 153 16.88 -16.64 -13.98
CA TYR A 153 17.92 -15.70 -14.41
C TYR A 153 18.25 -15.96 -15.87
N PHE A 154 18.00 -14.96 -16.71
CA PHE A 154 18.51 -14.93 -18.07
C PHE A 154 19.82 -14.14 -18.09
N VAL A 155 20.92 -14.79 -18.46
CA VAL A 155 22.20 -14.12 -18.72
C VAL A 155 22.30 -13.90 -20.23
N PRO A 156 22.36 -12.65 -20.72
CA PRO A 156 22.57 -12.39 -22.14
C PRO A 156 23.88 -13.03 -22.61
N ALA A 157 23.84 -13.76 -23.72
CA ALA A 157 25.01 -14.46 -24.25
C ALA A 157 26.15 -13.51 -24.70
N SER A 158 25.81 -12.25 -24.98
CA SER A 158 26.76 -11.19 -25.30
C SER A 158 26.23 -9.84 -24.83
N ARG A 159 27.14 -8.92 -24.52
CA ARG A 159 26.84 -7.48 -24.40
C ARG A 159 26.91 -6.88 -25.81
N SER A 160 25.94 -6.04 -26.15
CA SER A 160 26.01 -5.19 -27.34
C SER A 160 27.24 -4.28 -27.24
N GLU A 161 28.03 -4.21 -28.32
CA GLU A 161 29.12 -3.24 -28.50
C GLU A 161 28.61 -1.80 -28.46
#